data_AF-A0A3P1WKJ4-F1
#
_entry.id   AF-A0A3P1WKJ4-F1
#
_cell.length_a   1.000
_cell.length_b   1.000
_cell.length_c   1.000
_cell.angle_alpha   90.00
_cell.angle_beta   90.00
_cell.angle_gamma   90.00
#
_symmetry.space_group_name_H-M   'P 1'
#
loop_
_entity.id
_entity.type
_entity.pdbx_description
1 polymer ?
#
loop_
_entity_poly.entity_id
_entity_poly.type
_entity_poly.pdbx_seq_one_letter_code
_entity_poly.pdbx_strand_id
1 'polypeptide(L)'
;MSKQAPKSLAQWRKELDPGELTPSTIRTEEGRIVETFDEAACESYDARHRIASRLPLAAAALEVPAAKVLSLFDRGLTFHLREDDGLEPFVRLATQRGQEWTTAFLTGLLRKRWATQTANALISRLVVALDLPLPDSSAYLIGWSGTMPAPGERWQDHFLAACAIPGSFDNSFDSREERVARIREAATKLRRTEPTDDTALLDALLSVIERGERPGPQREALAWIEGLDLDPT
;
A
#
# COMPACT_ATOMS: atom_id res chain seq x y z
N MET A 1 -21.27 -28.12 -29.24
CA MET A 1 -20.47 -27.22 -28.40
C MET A 1 -20.68 -27.61 -26.95
N SER A 2 -19.69 -28.25 -26.32
CA SER A 2 -19.83 -28.74 -24.94
C SER A 2 -19.84 -27.56 -23.99
N LYS A 3 -20.92 -27.36 -23.23
CA LYS A 3 -20.99 -26.32 -22.19
C LYS A 3 -20.08 -26.76 -21.05
N GLN A 4 -18.87 -26.23 -21.03
CA GLN A 4 -17.94 -26.44 -19.92
C GLN A 4 -18.60 -25.90 -18.64
N ALA A 5 -18.67 -26.73 -17.60
CA ALA A 5 -19.26 -26.33 -16.32
C ALA A 5 -18.53 -25.09 -15.76
N PRO A 6 -19.24 -24.16 -15.12
CA PRO A 6 -18.63 -22.96 -14.57
C PRO A 6 -17.57 -23.34 -13.54
N LYS A 7 -16.34 -22.88 -13.76
CA LYS A 7 -15.20 -23.12 -12.87
C LYS A 7 -15.43 -22.43 -11.53
N SER A 8 -15.11 -23.14 -10.44
CA SER A 8 -15.09 -22.58 -9.09
C SER A 8 -13.92 -21.59 -8.90
N LEU A 9 -14.03 -20.71 -7.91
CA LEU A 9 -12.92 -19.80 -7.54
C LEU A 9 -11.62 -20.54 -7.20
N ALA A 10 -11.71 -21.73 -6.59
CA ALA A 10 -10.54 -22.54 -6.28
C ALA A 10 -9.85 -23.07 -7.55
N GLN A 11 -10.64 -23.44 -8.57
CA GLN A 11 -10.11 -23.84 -9.87
C GLN A 11 -9.47 -22.66 -10.60
N TRP A 12 -10.14 -21.51 -10.63
CA TRP A 12 -9.57 -20.29 -11.21
C TRP A 12 -8.29 -19.87 -10.51
N ARG A 13 -8.24 -19.92 -9.17
CA ARG A 13 -7.04 -19.63 -8.40
C ARG A 13 -5.88 -20.55 -8.77
N LYS A 14 -6.14 -21.85 -8.93
CA LYS A 14 -5.10 -22.83 -9.31
C LYS A 14 -4.61 -22.63 -10.74
N GLU A 15 -5.52 -22.31 -11.66
CA GLU A 15 -5.17 -22.09 -13.08
C GLU A 15 -4.46 -20.74 -13.32
N LEU A 16 -4.81 -19.73 -12.53
CA LEU A 16 -4.21 -18.40 -12.57
C LEU A 16 -3.13 -18.24 -11.51
N ASP A 17 -2.68 -19.33 -10.89
CA ASP A 17 -1.56 -19.29 -9.95
C ASP A 17 -0.31 -18.82 -10.71
N PRO A 18 0.22 -17.64 -10.36
CA PRO A 18 1.37 -17.12 -11.06
C PRO A 18 2.66 -17.89 -10.75
N GLY A 19 2.63 -18.82 -9.79
CA GLY A 19 3.78 -19.62 -9.38
C GLY A 19 4.86 -18.78 -8.71
N GLU A 20 6.04 -19.37 -8.53
CA GLU A 20 7.20 -18.69 -7.95
C GLU A 20 8.18 -18.25 -9.04
N LEU A 21 8.83 -17.10 -8.83
CA LEU A 21 9.94 -16.65 -9.65
C LEU A 21 11.22 -17.32 -9.13
N THR A 22 11.79 -18.24 -9.90
CA THR A 22 13.02 -18.94 -9.53
C THR A 22 14.25 -18.20 -10.08
N PRO A 23 15.25 -17.88 -9.26
CA PRO A 23 16.48 -17.28 -9.75
C PRO A 23 17.29 -18.28 -10.58
N SER A 24 17.94 -17.76 -11.61
CA SER A 24 18.92 -18.46 -12.44
C SER A 24 20.32 -18.23 -11.88
N THR A 25 21.12 -19.29 -11.82
CA THR A 25 22.50 -19.18 -11.38
C THR A 25 23.42 -18.88 -12.57
N ILE A 26 24.09 -17.73 -12.56
CA ILE A 26 25.10 -17.38 -13.56
C ILE A 26 26.49 -17.34 -12.95
N ARG A 27 27.51 -17.69 -13.75
CA ARG A 27 28.91 -17.55 -13.37
C ARG A 27 29.47 -16.28 -13.98
N THR A 28 29.94 -15.36 -13.15
CA THR A 28 30.54 -14.09 -13.61
C THR A 28 31.90 -14.34 -14.24
N GLU A 29 32.42 -13.34 -14.97
CA GLU A 29 33.76 -13.36 -15.57
C GLU A 29 34.88 -13.56 -14.52
N GLU A 30 34.67 -13.08 -13.29
CA GLU A 30 35.54 -13.29 -12.14
C GLU A 30 35.40 -14.70 -11.50
N GLY A 31 34.58 -15.57 -12.08
CA GLY A 31 34.34 -16.92 -11.61
C GLY A 31 33.41 -17.04 -10.41
N ARG A 32 32.74 -15.95 -9.98
CA ARG A 32 31.77 -15.96 -8.89
C ARG A 32 30.43 -16.50 -9.37
N ILE A 33 29.73 -17.21 -8.50
CA ILE A 33 28.37 -17.67 -8.76
C ILE A 33 27.41 -16.61 -8.20
N VAL A 34 26.57 -16.06 -9.06
CA VAL A 34 25.57 -15.04 -8.69
C VAL A 34 24.19 -15.53 -9.12
N GLU A 35 23.22 -15.37 -8.23
CA GLU A 35 21.81 -15.57 -8.56
C GLU A 35 21.28 -14.31 -9.25
N THR A 36 20.74 -14.48 -10.45
CA THR A 36 20.07 -13.42 -11.20
C THR A 36 18.69 -13.90 -11.62
N PHE A 37 17.76 -12.99 -11.76
CA PHE A 37 16.49 -13.31 -12.40
C PHE A 37 16.63 -13.12 -13.90
N ASP A 38 16.18 -14.12 -14.66
CA ASP A 38 16.09 -14.00 -16.11
C ASP A 38 14.96 -13.02 -16.47
N GLU A 39 15.24 -12.10 -17.39
CA GLU A 39 14.30 -11.02 -17.76
C GLU A 39 12.99 -11.60 -18.33
N ALA A 40 13.07 -12.60 -19.21
CA ALA A 40 11.88 -13.24 -19.77
C ALA A 40 11.07 -14.01 -18.70
N ALA A 41 11.75 -14.59 -17.69
CA ALA A 41 11.09 -15.21 -16.54
C ALA A 41 10.36 -14.18 -15.67
N CYS A 42 10.97 -13.00 -15.44
CA CYS A 42 10.33 -11.87 -14.75
C CYS A 42 9.10 -11.37 -15.52
N GLU A 43 9.22 -11.13 -16.82
CA GLU A 43 8.11 -10.68 -17.66
C GLU A 43 6.94 -11.68 -17.66
N SER A 44 7.24 -12.96 -17.76
CA SER A 44 6.24 -14.04 -17.70
C SER A 44 5.58 -14.14 -16.31
N TYR A 45 6.35 -13.94 -15.25
CA TYR A 45 5.84 -13.88 -13.88
C TYR A 45 4.88 -12.69 -13.67
N ASP A 46 5.27 -11.51 -14.14
CA ASP A 46 4.46 -10.30 -14.07
C ASP A 46 3.18 -10.44 -14.89
N ALA A 47 3.27 -10.95 -16.13
CA ALA A 47 2.11 -11.17 -16.99
C ALA A 47 1.07 -12.09 -16.34
N ARG A 48 1.51 -13.17 -15.68
CA ARG A 48 0.63 -14.08 -14.93
C ARG A 48 -0.05 -13.36 -13.76
N HIS A 49 0.69 -12.56 -13.00
CA HIS A 49 0.11 -11.79 -11.90
C HIS A 49 -0.90 -10.73 -12.35
N ARG A 50 -0.66 -10.03 -13.46
CA ARG A 50 -1.62 -9.07 -14.04
C ARG A 50 -2.93 -9.75 -14.47
N ILE A 51 -2.85 -11.00 -14.92
CA ILE A 51 -4.06 -11.78 -15.22
C ILE A 51 -4.75 -12.18 -13.91
N ALA A 52 -3.99 -12.65 -12.92
CA ALA A 52 -4.53 -13.06 -11.62
C ALA A 52 -5.17 -11.90 -10.83
N SER A 53 -4.66 -10.67 -10.95
CA SER A 53 -5.18 -9.47 -10.26
C SER A 53 -6.63 -9.13 -10.66
N ARG A 54 -7.10 -9.60 -11.82
CA ARG A 54 -8.49 -9.47 -12.26
C ARG A 54 -9.45 -10.38 -11.50
N LEU A 55 -8.97 -11.47 -10.91
CA LEU A 55 -9.80 -12.45 -10.20
C LEU A 55 -10.43 -11.87 -8.92
N PRO A 56 -9.72 -11.13 -8.05
CA PRO A 56 -10.32 -10.38 -6.95
C PRO A 56 -11.41 -9.41 -7.39
N LEU A 57 -11.23 -8.69 -8.50
CA LEU A 57 -12.24 -7.76 -9.04
C LEU A 57 -13.51 -8.52 -9.44
N ALA A 58 -13.36 -9.59 -10.22
CA ALA A 58 -14.48 -10.44 -10.60
C ALA A 58 -15.16 -11.06 -9.37
N ALA A 59 -14.40 -11.55 -8.40
CA ALA A 59 -14.94 -12.15 -7.20
C ALA A 59 -15.67 -11.13 -6.31
N ALA A 60 -15.19 -9.89 -6.22
CA ALA A 60 -15.86 -8.81 -5.49
C ALA A 60 -17.15 -8.33 -6.19
N ALA A 61 -17.18 -8.35 -7.53
CA ALA A 61 -18.40 -8.05 -8.30
C ALA A 61 -19.46 -9.15 -8.19
N LEU A 62 -19.03 -10.39 -7.97
CA LEU A 62 -19.91 -11.52 -7.68
C LEU A 62 -20.26 -11.53 -6.18
N GLU A 63 -21.36 -12.20 -5.80
CA GLU A 63 -21.80 -12.23 -4.40
C GLU A 63 -20.94 -13.14 -3.48
N VAL A 64 -19.63 -13.14 -3.70
CA VAL A 64 -18.67 -13.97 -2.99
C VAL A 64 -18.45 -13.42 -1.57
N PRO A 65 -18.42 -14.27 -0.53
CA PRO A 65 -18.10 -13.85 0.82
C PRO A 65 -16.70 -13.22 0.94
N ALA A 66 -16.58 -12.18 1.78
CA ALA A 66 -15.34 -11.42 1.99
C ALA A 66 -14.12 -12.31 2.28
N ALA A 67 -14.28 -13.35 3.10
CA ALA A 67 -13.20 -14.28 3.43
C ALA A 67 -12.66 -15.05 2.21
N LYS A 68 -13.52 -15.37 1.23
CA LYS A 68 -13.10 -16.05 -0.01
C LYS A 68 -12.38 -15.09 -0.94
N VAL A 69 -12.86 -13.85 -1.08
CA VAL A 69 -12.15 -12.82 -1.86
C VAL A 69 -10.79 -12.53 -1.23
N LEU A 70 -10.74 -12.33 0.09
CA LEU A 70 -9.49 -12.15 0.84
C LEU A 70 -8.50 -13.30 0.66
N SER A 71 -8.99 -14.54 0.47
CA SER A 71 -8.11 -15.68 0.25
C SER A 71 -7.30 -15.57 -1.05
N LEU A 72 -7.78 -14.78 -2.02
CA LEU A 72 -7.09 -14.53 -3.29
C LEU A 72 -5.95 -13.52 -3.15
N PHE A 73 -5.94 -12.71 -2.09
CA PHE A 73 -4.92 -11.71 -1.88
C PHE A 73 -3.64 -12.32 -1.29
N ASP A 74 -2.52 -11.98 -1.92
CA ASP A 74 -1.16 -12.15 -1.43
C ASP A 74 -0.34 -10.88 -1.75
N ARG A 75 0.95 -10.91 -1.40
CA ARG A 75 1.86 -9.76 -1.59
C ARG A 75 2.00 -9.39 -3.06
N GLY A 76 2.19 -10.37 -3.94
CA GLY A 76 2.40 -10.14 -5.38
C GLY A 76 1.13 -9.60 -6.02
N LEU A 77 0.00 -10.27 -5.80
CA LEU A 77 -1.28 -9.85 -6.35
C LEU A 77 -1.65 -8.43 -5.90
N THR A 78 -1.39 -8.05 -4.65
CA THR A 78 -1.68 -6.70 -4.15
C THR A 78 -0.82 -5.64 -4.84
N PHE A 79 0.46 -5.95 -5.07
CA PHE A 79 1.36 -5.10 -5.82
C PHE A 79 0.85 -4.89 -7.26
N HIS A 80 0.54 -5.96 -7.99
CA HIS A 80 0.07 -5.85 -9.37
C HIS A 80 -1.32 -5.22 -9.48
N LEU A 81 -2.21 -5.48 -8.52
CA LEU A 81 -3.50 -4.79 -8.45
C LEU A 81 -3.32 -3.26 -8.32
N ARG A 82 -2.25 -2.81 -7.65
CA ARG A 82 -1.90 -1.38 -7.58
C ARG A 82 -1.29 -0.88 -8.89
N GLU A 83 -0.32 -1.59 -9.45
CA GLU A 83 0.36 -1.18 -10.70
C GLU A 83 -0.58 -1.14 -11.91
N ASP A 84 -1.64 -1.96 -11.91
CA ASP A 84 -2.64 -2.00 -13.00
C ASP A 84 -3.89 -1.13 -12.72
N ASP A 85 -3.79 -0.11 -11.84
CA ASP A 85 -4.89 0.79 -11.46
C ASP A 85 -6.15 0.06 -10.94
N GLY A 86 -6.00 -1.16 -10.40
CA GLY A 86 -7.08 -2.02 -9.95
C GLY A 86 -7.59 -1.72 -8.53
N LEU A 87 -6.90 -0.89 -7.75
CA LEU A 87 -7.32 -0.54 -6.40
C LEU A 87 -8.66 0.19 -6.38
N GLU A 88 -8.82 1.23 -7.21
CA GLU A 88 -10.05 2.03 -7.25
C GLU A 88 -11.27 1.21 -7.71
N PRO A 89 -11.19 0.40 -8.78
CA PRO A 89 -12.21 -0.58 -9.10
C PRO A 89 -12.55 -1.52 -7.95
N PHE A 90 -11.55 -2.05 -7.24
CA PHE A 90 -11.79 -2.95 -6.12
C PHE A 90 -12.49 -2.25 -4.96
N VAL A 91 -12.05 -1.04 -4.59
CA VAL A 91 -12.66 -0.22 -3.53
C VAL A 91 -14.13 0.05 -3.84
N ARG A 92 -14.43 0.49 -5.06
CA ARG A 92 -15.82 0.71 -5.51
C ARG A 92 -16.66 -0.55 -5.38
N LEU A 93 -16.15 -1.69 -5.85
CA LEU A 93 -16.87 -2.98 -5.76
C LEU A 93 -17.09 -3.40 -4.31
N ALA A 94 -16.06 -3.29 -3.45
CA ALA A 94 -16.17 -3.58 -2.03
C ALA A 94 -17.25 -2.71 -1.36
N THR A 95 -17.23 -1.40 -1.58
CA THR A 95 -18.24 -0.48 -1.04
C THR A 95 -19.65 -0.83 -1.52
N GLN A 96 -19.82 -1.26 -2.78
CA GLN A 96 -21.11 -1.72 -3.30
C GLN A 96 -21.62 -3.00 -2.62
N ARG A 97 -20.74 -3.83 -2.05
CA ARG A 97 -21.13 -4.99 -1.22
C ARG A 97 -21.66 -4.60 0.16
N GLY A 98 -21.53 -3.32 0.53
CA GLY A 98 -21.97 -2.79 1.81
C GLY A 98 -20.88 -2.81 2.88
N GLN A 99 -21.17 -2.07 3.96
CA GLN A 99 -20.24 -1.84 5.06
C GLN A 99 -19.85 -3.15 5.77
N GLU A 100 -20.81 -4.04 6.07
CA GLU A 100 -20.53 -5.30 6.76
C GLU A 100 -19.53 -6.18 6.00
N TRP A 101 -19.73 -6.34 4.69
CA TRP A 101 -18.84 -7.13 3.84
C TRP A 101 -17.42 -6.53 3.81
N THR A 102 -17.32 -5.21 3.66
CA THR A 102 -16.03 -4.53 3.54
C THR A 102 -15.29 -4.49 4.87
N THR A 103 -15.99 -4.25 5.98
CA THR A 103 -15.41 -4.32 7.32
C THR A 103 -14.89 -5.73 7.61
N ALA A 104 -15.62 -6.78 7.22
CA ALA A 104 -15.14 -8.16 7.35
C ALA A 104 -13.89 -8.43 6.49
N PHE A 105 -13.86 -7.91 5.25
CA PHE A 105 -12.69 -8.00 4.37
C PHE A 105 -11.47 -7.28 4.98
N LEU A 106 -11.63 -6.03 5.39
CA LEU A 106 -10.59 -5.22 6.04
C LEU A 106 -10.05 -5.87 7.30
N THR A 107 -10.93 -6.34 8.17
CA THR A 107 -10.55 -7.03 9.41
C THR A 107 -9.71 -8.27 9.12
N GLY A 108 -10.10 -9.05 8.11
CA GLY A 108 -9.32 -10.21 7.69
C GLY A 108 -8.00 -9.85 7.02
N LEU A 109 -7.96 -8.74 6.26
CA LEU A 109 -6.75 -8.24 5.61
C LEU A 109 -5.73 -7.75 6.65
N LEU A 110 -6.15 -6.96 7.64
CA LEU A 110 -5.30 -6.46 8.72
C LEU A 110 -4.67 -7.58 9.57
N ARG A 111 -5.29 -8.76 9.62
CA ARG A 111 -4.71 -9.95 10.29
C ARG A 111 -3.57 -10.60 9.50
N LYS A 112 -3.41 -10.27 8.21
CA LYS A 112 -2.31 -10.79 7.38
C LYS A 112 -1.07 -9.93 7.58
N ARG A 113 -0.02 -10.50 8.18
CA ARG A 113 1.26 -9.81 8.45
C ARG A 113 1.87 -9.12 7.22
N TRP A 114 1.72 -9.69 6.03
CA TRP A 114 2.24 -9.09 4.80
C TRP A 114 1.43 -7.86 4.35
N ALA A 115 0.13 -7.84 4.63
CA ALA A 115 -0.80 -6.84 4.12
C ALA A 115 -0.67 -5.51 4.85
N THR A 116 -0.33 -5.52 6.13
CA THR A 116 -0.11 -4.29 6.89
C THR A 116 0.97 -3.41 6.25
N GLN A 117 2.01 -4.02 5.68
CA GLN A 117 3.07 -3.25 5.01
C GLN A 117 2.77 -2.95 3.53
N THR A 118 2.20 -3.92 2.80
CA THR A 118 2.13 -3.83 1.32
C THR A 118 0.75 -3.51 0.76
N ALA A 119 -0.30 -3.67 1.57
CA ALA A 119 -1.68 -3.33 1.21
C ALA A 119 -2.13 -1.99 1.81
N ASN A 120 -1.21 -1.16 2.32
CA ASN A 120 -1.54 0.10 2.99
C ASN A 120 -2.42 1.02 2.11
N ALA A 121 -2.12 1.11 0.81
CA ALA A 121 -2.89 1.92 -0.15
C ALA A 121 -4.34 1.44 -0.33
N LEU A 122 -4.55 0.12 -0.31
CA LEU A 122 -5.89 -0.49 -0.39
C LEU A 122 -6.66 -0.28 0.92
N ILE A 123 -6.00 -0.55 2.05
CA ILE A 123 -6.59 -0.39 3.39
C ILE A 123 -7.07 1.05 3.58
N SER A 124 -6.22 2.03 3.29
CA SER A 124 -6.52 3.46 3.49
C SER A 124 -7.72 3.90 2.64
N ARG A 125 -7.79 3.48 1.37
CA ARG A 125 -8.93 3.79 0.49
C ARG A 125 -10.24 3.19 0.98
N LEU A 126 -10.23 1.95 1.46
CA LEU A 126 -11.43 1.30 2.01
C LEU A 126 -11.88 1.95 3.33
N VAL A 127 -10.92 2.40 4.16
CA VAL A 127 -11.21 3.13 5.40
C VAL A 127 -11.88 4.46 5.09
N VAL A 128 -11.37 5.20 4.11
CA VAL A 128 -11.94 6.48 3.69
C VAL A 128 -13.31 6.29 3.02
N ALA A 129 -13.44 5.32 2.11
CA ALA A 129 -14.67 5.10 1.33
C ALA A 129 -15.89 4.72 2.19
N LEU A 130 -15.66 4.20 3.40
CA LEU A 130 -16.71 3.80 4.34
C LEU A 130 -16.70 4.61 5.64
N ASP A 131 -15.91 5.68 5.69
CA ASP A 131 -15.69 6.50 6.88
C ASP A 131 -15.43 5.69 8.15
N LEU A 132 -14.55 4.70 8.04
CA LEU A 132 -14.17 3.83 9.14
C LEU A 132 -13.10 4.49 10.03
N PRO A 133 -12.95 4.06 11.29
CA PRO A 133 -11.80 4.48 12.10
C PRO A 133 -10.49 3.99 11.48
N LEU A 134 -9.44 4.80 11.63
CA LEU A 134 -8.09 4.44 11.21
C LEU A 134 -7.59 3.20 11.96
N PRO A 135 -6.94 2.24 11.28
CA PRO A 135 -6.28 1.13 11.96
C PRO A 135 -5.14 1.65 12.85
N ASP A 136 -5.14 1.23 14.12
CA ASP A 136 -4.12 1.56 15.12
C ASP A 136 -2.86 0.67 15.03
N SER A 137 -2.84 -0.28 14.10
CA SER A 137 -1.74 -1.22 13.92
C SER A 137 -0.46 -0.49 13.52
N SER A 138 0.56 -0.57 14.38
CA SER A 138 1.91 -0.05 14.10
C SER A 138 2.47 -0.54 12.76
N ALA A 139 2.27 -1.81 12.41
CA ALA A 139 2.76 -2.35 11.14
C ALA A 139 2.09 -1.74 9.91
N TYR A 140 0.83 -1.32 10.03
CA TYR A 140 0.11 -0.58 9.00
C TYR A 140 0.61 0.86 8.91
N LEU A 141 0.66 1.56 10.03
CA LEU A 141 1.08 2.96 10.10
C LEU A 141 2.53 3.15 9.65
N ILE A 142 3.43 2.21 9.98
CA ILE A 142 4.81 2.21 9.46
C ILE A 142 4.82 2.07 7.93
N GLY A 143 4.09 1.08 7.39
CA GLY A 143 3.99 0.87 5.94
C GLY A 143 3.33 2.02 5.19
N TRP A 144 2.43 2.75 5.86
CA TRP A 144 1.74 3.91 5.32
C TRP A 144 2.58 5.20 5.42
N SER A 145 3.42 5.38 6.44
CA SER A 145 4.14 6.64 6.73
C SER A 145 4.96 7.24 5.57
N GLY A 146 5.28 6.46 4.54
CA GLY A 146 5.96 6.94 3.33
C GLY A 146 5.05 7.56 2.26
N THR A 147 3.73 7.53 2.41
CA THR A 147 2.78 8.02 1.40
C THR A 147 2.79 9.55 1.29
N MET A 148 2.81 10.04 0.06
CA MET A 148 2.76 11.48 -0.22
C MET A 148 1.36 12.06 0.07
N PRO A 149 1.27 13.37 0.40
CA PRO A 149 0.01 14.08 0.50
C PRO A 149 -0.86 13.89 -0.76
N ALA A 150 -2.08 13.41 -0.58
CA ALA A 150 -3.01 13.16 -1.66
C ALA A 150 -4.45 13.48 -1.22
N PRO A 151 -5.25 14.16 -2.07
CA PRO A 151 -6.63 14.48 -1.74
C PRO A 151 -7.51 13.21 -1.75
N GLY A 152 -8.57 13.24 -0.97
CA GLY A 152 -9.57 12.18 -0.87
C GLY A 152 -9.10 10.97 -0.08
N GLU A 153 -7.97 11.07 0.62
CA GLU A 153 -7.37 9.95 1.37
C GLU A 153 -7.40 10.14 2.90
N ARG A 154 -8.03 11.21 3.42
CA ARG A 154 -7.89 11.62 4.84
C ARG A 154 -6.42 11.63 5.25
N TRP A 155 -5.57 12.21 4.40
CA TRP A 155 -4.12 12.10 4.51
C TRP A 155 -3.60 12.62 5.84
N GLN A 156 -4.09 13.78 6.30
CA GLN A 156 -3.66 14.36 7.58
C GLN A 156 -3.95 13.42 8.76
N ASP A 157 -5.15 12.82 8.82
CA ASP A 157 -5.50 11.91 9.91
C ASP A 157 -4.52 10.72 9.99
N HIS A 158 -4.23 10.11 8.84
CA HIS A 158 -3.27 9.00 8.75
C HIS A 158 -1.85 9.45 9.10
N PHE A 159 -1.46 10.66 8.67
CA PHE A 159 -0.15 11.22 8.94
C PHE A 159 0.07 11.46 10.44
N LEU A 160 -0.90 12.09 11.10
CA LEU A 160 -0.88 12.31 12.55
C LEU A 160 -0.86 10.98 13.32
N ALA A 161 -1.65 10.00 12.87
CA ALA A 161 -1.63 8.65 13.45
C ALA A 161 -0.26 7.98 13.29
N ALA A 162 0.38 8.13 12.12
CA ALA A 162 1.74 7.61 11.89
C ALA A 162 2.76 8.30 12.80
N CYS A 163 2.73 9.63 12.91
CA CYS A 163 3.60 10.39 13.82
C CYS A 163 3.53 9.92 15.27
N ALA A 164 2.39 9.41 15.73
CA ALA A 164 2.25 8.88 17.08
C ALA A 164 2.97 7.54 17.33
N ILE A 165 3.37 6.82 16.27
CA ILE A 165 3.98 5.48 16.38
C ILE A 165 5.51 5.57 16.35
N PRO A 166 6.23 5.10 17.39
CA PRO A 166 7.69 5.02 17.34
C PRO A 166 8.19 4.13 16.22
N GLY A 167 9.24 4.57 15.51
CA GLY A 167 9.80 3.85 14.36
C GLY A 167 8.96 3.96 13.08
N SER A 168 7.90 4.77 13.09
CA SER A 168 7.38 5.36 11.85
C SER A 168 8.43 6.29 11.24
N PHE A 169 8.34 6.60 9.94
CA PHE A 169 9.28 7.48 9.24
C PHE A 169 10.72 6.94 9.07
N ASP A 170 10.95 5.62 9.13
CA ASP A 170 12.23 4.99 8.72
C ASP A 170 12.32 4.85 7.18
N ASN A 171 11.84 5.87 6.44
CA ASN A 171 11.86 5.89 4.98
C ASN A 171 13.25 6.30 4.50
N SER A 172 13.97 5.40 3.84
CA SER A 172 15.22 5.75 3.17
C SER A 172 14.95 6.59 1.92
N PHE A 173 15.64 7.71 1.79
CA PHE A 173 15.67 8.53 0.58
C PHE A 173 17.12 8.93 0.28
N ASP A 174 17.48 8.97 -1.00
CA ASP A 174 18.86 9.21 -1.44
C ASP A 174 19.23 10.70 -1.38
N SER A 175 18.26 11.59 -1.66
CA SER A 175 18.42 13.05 -1.57
C SER A 175 17.34 13.68 -0.71
N ARG A 176 17.77 14.52 0.23
CA ARG A 176 16.87 15.33 1.07
C ARG A 176 16.15 16.39 0.23
N GLU A 177 16.86 17.03 -0.69
CA GLU A 177 16.32 18.06 -1.57
C GLU A 177 15.19 17.50 -2.43
N GLU A 178 15.40 16.34 -3.05
CA GLU A 178 14.37 15.67 -3.85
C GLU A 178 13.18 15.22 -2.99
N ARG A 179 13.44 14.72 -1.77
CA ARG A 179 12.39 14.33 -0.82
C ARG A 179 11.51 15.53 -0.46
N VAL A 180 12.12 16.65 -0.08
CA VAL A 180 11.43 17.90 0.26
C VAL A 180 10.64 18.42 -0.95
N ALA A 181 11.23 18.44 -2.14
CA ALA A 181 10.57 18.91 -3.36
C ALA A 181 9.31 18.09 -3.68
N ARG A 182 9.39 16.76 -3.55
CA ARG A 182 8.24 15.86 -3.75
C ARG A 182 7.13 16.09 -2.72
N ILE A 183 7.49 16.25 -1.44
CA ILE A 183 6.54 16.56 -0.38
C ILE A 183 5.83 17.88 -0.67
N ARG A 184 6.59 18.94 -1.01
CA ARG A 184 6.05 20.27 -1.32
C ARG A 184 5.10 20.25 -2.50
N GLU A 185 5.45 19.56 -3.58
CA GLU A 185 4.59 19.43 -4.76
C GLU A 185 3.26 18.74 -4.39
N ALA A 186 3.34 17.63 -3.66
CA ALA A 186 2.17 16.86 -3.22
C ALA A 186 1.29 17.65 -2.24
N ALA A 187 1.89 18.33 -1.26
CA ALA A 187 1.19 19.18 -0.30
C ALA A 187 0.48 20.34 -0.99
N THR A 188 1.14 20.98 -1.97
CA THR A 188 0.53 22.04 -2.79
C THR A 188 -0.70 21.51 -3.54
N LYS A 189 -0.63 20.29 -4.09
CA LYS A 189 -1.77 19.66 -4.77
C LYS A 189 -2.91 19.37 -3.80
N LEU A 190 -2.62 18.80 -2.63
CA LEU A 190 -3.61 18.52 -1.58
C LEU A 190 -4.31 19.80 -1.12
N ARG A 191 -3.54 20.84 -0.75
CA ARG A 191 -4.05 22.11 -0.18
C ARG A 191 -4.92 22.93 -1.14
N ARG A 192 -4.91 22.63 -2.45
CA ARG A 192 -5.84 23.22 -3.42
C ARG A 192 -7.28 22.74 -3.24
N THR A 193 -7.46 21.56 -2.67
CA THR A 193 -8.77 20.89 -2.55
C THR A 193 -9.16 20.63 -1.11
N GLU A 194 -8.19 20.41 -0.22
CA GLU A 194 -8.41 20.04 1.17
C GLU A 194 -7.49 20.86 2.08
N PRO A 195 -8.03 21.65 3.02
CA PRO A 195 -7.20 22.39 3.96
C PRO A 195 -6.47 21.43 4.92
N THR A 196 -5.27 21.82 5.33
CA THR A 196 -4.49 21.14 6.38
C THR A 196 -4.42 22.00 7.63
N ASP A 197 -4.27 21.36 8.79
CA ASP A 197 -3.97 21.99 10.08
C ASP A 197 -2.46 21.96 10.30
N ASP A 198 -1.80 23.05 9.90
CA ASP A 198 -0.34 23.16 9.94
C ASP A 198 0.20 23.13 11.38
N THR A 199 -0.56 23.62 12.37
CA THR A 199 -0.19 23.54 13.79
C THR A 199 -0.18 22.09 14.26
N ALA A 200 -1.25 21.33 13.99
CA ALA A 200 -1.32 19.91 14.36
C ALA A 200 -0.22 19.08 13.67
N LEU A 201 0.07 19.36 12.39
CA LEU A 201 1.13 18.70 11.64
C LEU A 201 2.51 18.99 12.23
N LEU A 202 2.79 20.26 12.58
CA LEU A 202 4.05 20.65 13.17
C LEU A 202 4.24 20.01 14.56
N ASP A 203 3.25 20.09 15.43
CA ASP A 203 3.29 19.51 16.78
C ASP A 203 3.57 18.00 16.74
N ALA A 204 2.92 17.29 15.80
CA ALA A 204 3.13 15.86 15.61
C ALA A 204 4.55 15.53 15.13
N LEU A 205 5.12 16.33 14.22
CA LEU A 205 6.48 16.14 13.72
C LEU A 205 7.55 16.50 14.76
N LEU A 206 7.34 17.57 15.53
CA LEU A 206 8.20 17.92 16.66
C LEU A 206 8.19 16.80 17.70
N SER A 207 7.02 16.21 17.99
CA SER A 207 6.91 15.06 18.88
C SER A 207 7.77 13.86 18.42
N VAL A 208 7.90 13.61 17.11
CA VAL A 208 8.79 12.57 16.56
C VAL A 208 10.25 12.86 16.91
N ILE A 209 10.67 14.13 16.79
CA ILE A 209 12.04 14.58 17.09
C ILE A 209 12.31 14.50 18.60
N GLU A 210 11.38 15.00 19.42
CA GLU A 210 11.48 15.02 20.89
C GLU A 210 11.56 13.63 21.51
N ARG A 211 10.94 12.62 20.90
CA ARG A 211 11.07 11.20 21.31
C ARG A 211 12.50 10.68 21.22
N GLY A 212 13.41 11.37 20.52
CA GLY A 212 14.82 10.96 20.42
C GLY A 212 15.01 9.68 19.62
N GLU A 213 14.22 9.49 18.56
CA GLU A 213 14.31 8.31 17.69
C GLU A 213 15.67 8.22 16.97
N ARG A 214 15.90 7.12 16.23
CA ARG A 214 17.12 6.95 15.43
C ARG A 214 17.29 8.15 14.45
N PRO A 215 18.52 8.47 14.01
CA PRO A 215 18.75 9.59 13.10
C PRO A 215 17.95 9.55 11.79
N GLY A 216 17.51 8.36 11.33
CA GLY A 216 16.66 8.21 10.13
C GLY A 216 15.30 8.91 10.29
N PRO A 217 14.42 8.44 11.19
CA PRO A 217 13.14 9.09 11.49
C PRO A 217 13.22 10.59 11.77
N GLN A 218 14.23 11.06 12.50
CA GLN A 218 14.39 12.50 12.75
C GLN A 218 14.70 13.29 11.47
N ARG A 219 15.56 12.77 10.57
CA ARG A 219 15.84 13.41 9.29
C ARG A 219 14.61 13.45 8.38
N GLU A 220 13.83 12.37 8.36
CA GLU A 220 12.58 12.31 7.61
C GLU A 220 11.57 13.31 8.17
N ALA A 221 11.41 13.42 9.50
CA ALA A 221 10.55 14.42 10.13
C ALA A 221 10.96 15.86 9.74
N LEU A 222 12.25 16.18 9.73
CA LEU A 222 12.76 17.47 9.25
C LEU A 222 12.48 17.71 7.76
N ALA A 223 12.54 16.68 6.92
CA ALA A 223 12.18 16.79 5.50
C ALA A 223 10.68 17.05 5.33
N TRP A 224 9.82 16.48 6.17
CA TRP A 224 8.40 16.77 6.21
C TRP A 224 8.10 18.20 6.67
N ILE A 225 8.73 18.69 7.74
CA ILE A 225 8.57 20.08 8.20
C ILE A 225 8.90 21.06 7.06
N GLU A 226 10.04 20.88 6.40
CA GLU A 226 10.44 21.73 5.28
C GLU A 226 9.54 21.56 4.05
N GLY A 227 9.19 20.33 3.69
CA GLY A 227 8.37 20.06 2.52
C GLY A 227 6.93 20.52 2.65
N LEU A 228 6.39 20.54 3.87
CA LEU A 228 5.05 21.05 4.16
C LEU A 228 5.05 22.58 4.37
N ASP A 229 6.22 23.24 4.29
CA ASP A 229 6.41 24.66 4.55
C ASP A 229 5.84 25.09 5.92
N LEU A 230 6.05 24.26 6.95
CA LEU A 230 5.60 24.53 8.32
C LEU A 230 6.59 25.48 9.01
N ASP A 231 6.05 26.46 9.74
CA ASP A 231 6.84 27.44 10.48
C ASP A 231 7.06 27.00 11.94
N PRO A 232 8.29 26.63 12.33
CA PRO A 232 8.61 26.25 13.71
C PRO A 232 8.87 27.44 14.64
N THR A 233 8.71 28.69 14.19
CA THR A 233 9.10 29.92 14.93
C THR A 233 7.98 30.65 15.66
#